data_AF-A0ABC8RGM7-F1
#
_entry.id   AF-A0ABC8RGM7-F1
#
_cell.length_a   1.000
_cell.length_b   1.000
_cell.length_c   1.000
_cell.angle_alpha   90.00
_cell.angle_beta   90.00
_cell.angle_gamma   90.00
#
_symmetry.space_group_name_H-M   'P 1'
#
loop_
_entity.id
_entity.type
_entity.pdbx_description
1 polymer ?
#
loop_
_entity_poly.entity_id
_entity_poly.type
_entity_poly.pdbx_seq_one_letter_code
_entity_poly.pdbx_strand_id
1 'polypeptide(L)'
;MIFCMILQVGKKNESRTRSPSDPPGLFFKHAGHRDKVVDFHWNASDPWTIVSVSDDGETSGGGGTLQIWRMTDLLYRPEEEVLAELYQFKDHVIECTSKS
;
A
#
# COMPACT_ATOMS: atom_id res chain seq x y z
N MET A 1 -7.28 3.43 -11.28
CA MET A 1 -6.00 4.10 -10.92
C MET A 1 -5.78 3.91 -9.43
N ILE A 2 -4.98 2.92 -9.04
CA ILE A 2 -4.54 2.70 -7.66
C ILE A 2 -3.29 3.54 -7.49
N PHE A 3 -3.45 4.78 -7.02
CA PHE A 3 -2.33 5.59 -6.58
C PHE A 3 -2.40 5.69 -5.05
N CYS A 4 -1.88 4.67 -4.38
CA CYS A 4 -1.52 4.78 -2.96
C CYS A 4 -0.01 4.59 -2.85
N MET A 5 0.70 5.61 -3.28
CA MET A 5 2.15 5.69 -3.15
C MET A 5 2.49 6.58 -1.96
N ILE A 6 2.41 6.02 -0.74
CA ILE A 6 3.21 6.50 0.39
C ILE A 6 3.83 5.26 1.05
N LEU A 7 4.93 4.80 0.46
CA LEU A 7 5.85 3.88 1.11
C LEU A 7 6.67 4.69 2.12
N GLN A 8 6.25 4.76 3.39
CA GLN A 8 7.19 5.10 4.45
C GLN A 8 7.85 3.80 4.92
N VAL A 9 8.93 3.42 4.24
CA VAL A 9 9.72 2.22 4.55
C VAL A 9 10.73 2.55 5.63
N GLY A 10 10.62 1.91 6.80
CA GLY A 10 11.69 1.89 7.79
C GLY A 10 12.80 0.92 7.40
N LYS A 11 13.57 1.21 6.34
CA LYS A 11 14.77 0.41 5.99
C LYS A 11 15.83 0.60 7.08
N LYS A 12 16.55 -0.48 7.43
CA LYS A 12 17.63 -0.47 8.45
C LYS A 12 18.95 0.14 7.93
N ASN A 13 18.94 0.73 6.74
CA ASN A 13 20.08 1.43 6.15
C ASN A 13 19.74 2.90 5.96
N GLU A 14 20.70 3.74 6.33
CA GLU A 14 20.59 5.17 6.55
C GLU A 14 19.97 5.93 5.36
N SER A 15 19.22 6.99 5.68
CA SER A 15 18.63 7.99 4.77
C SER A 15 17.31 7.61 4.05
N ARG A 16 16.21 7.60 4.82
CA ARG A 16 14.97 8.32 4.44
C ARG A 16 14.07 8.52 5.66
N THR A 17 14.09 9.75 6.20
CA THR A 17 13.16 10.36 7.17
C THR A 17 12.39 9.39 8.09
N ARG A 18 13.07 8.77 9.05
CA ARG A 18 12.41 8.49 10.34
C ARG A 18 12.17 9.84 10.99
N SER A 19 10.92 10.19 11.26
CA SER A 19 10.69 11.30 12.19
C SER A 19 11.22 10.84 13.56
N PRO A 20 11.85 11.70 14.37
CA PRO A 20 12.26 11.34 15.72
C PRO A 20 11.10 10.84 16.60
N SER A 21 9.86 11.06 16.16
CA SER A 21 8.62 10.65 16.81
C SER A 21 8.07 9.29 16.39
N ASP A 22 8.59 8.63 15.36
CA ASP A 22 8.05 7.33 14.94
C ASP A 22 8.44 6.24 15.96
N PRO A 23 7.46 5.50 16.53
CA PRO A 23 7.76 4.50 17.53
C PRO A 23 8.62 3.36 16.95
N PRO A 24 9.52 2.77 17.76
CA PRO A 24 10.30 1.62 17.32
C PRO A 24 9.37 0.47 16.91
N GLY A 25 9.59 -0.09 15.73
CA GLY A 25 8.76 -1.18 15.19
C GLY A 25 7.61 -0.74 14.28
N LEU A 26 7.43 0.56 14.01
CA LEU A 26 6.53 1.01 12.95
C LEU A 26 6.99 0.44 11.60
N PHE A 27 6.17 -0.45 11.04
CA PHE A 27 6.50 -1.17 9.82
C PHE A 27 5.91 -0.53 8.55
N PHE A 28 4.66 -0.08 8.63
CA PHE A 28 3.93 0.49 7.50
C PHE A 28 2.88 1.50 7.97
N LYS A 29 2.61 2.52 7.15
CA LYS A 29 1.55 3.51 7.36
C LYS A 29 0.79 3.72 6.06
N HIS A 30 -0.50 3.37 6.06
CA HIS A 30 -1.42 3.71 4.97
C HIS A 30 -1.90 5.15 5.14
N ALA A 31 -1.79 5.96 4.10
CA ALA A 31 -2.19 7.37 4.09
C ALA A 31 -3.05 7.70 2.87
N GLY A 32 -3.92 6.76 2.47
CA GLY A 32 -4.83 6.91 1.33
C GLY A 32 -6.20 7.51 1.69
N HIS A 33 -6.68 7.36 2.92
CA HIS A 33 -7.95 7.94 3.34
C HIS A 33 -7.81 9.45 3.61
N ARG A 34 -8.85 10.21 3.26
CA ARG A 34 -8.89 11.67 3.45
C ARG A 34 -9.37 12.07 4.83
N ASP A 35 -10.05 11.16 5.52
CA ASP A 35 -10.66 11.38 6.83
C ASP A 35 -10.54 10.12 7.69
N LYS A 36 -11.20 10.13 8.86
CA LYS A 36 -11.17 9.05 9.85
C LYS A 36 -11.57 7.71 9.25
N VAL A 37 -10.65 6.75 9.31
CA VAL A 37 -10.95 5.32 9.07
C VAL A 37 -11.84 4.83 10.21
N VAL A 38 -12.98 4.24 9.86
CA VAL A 38 -13.98 3.76 10.83
C VAL A 38 -13.93 2.25 11.01
N ASP A 39 -13.49 1.49 10.01
CA ASP A 39 -13.31 0.04 10.10
C ASP A 39 -12.28 -0.46 9.06
N PHE A 40 -11.71 -1.64 9.30
CA PHE A 40 -10.82 -2.33 8.39
C PHE A 40 -10.87 -3.85 8.57
N HIS A 41 -10.59 -4.59 7.50
CA HIS A 41 -10.57 -6.04 7.51
C HIS A 41 -9.40 -6.61 6.71
N TRP A 42 -8.76 -7.63 7.27
CA TRP A 42 -7.69 -8.38 6.62
C TRP A 42 -8.26 -9.46 5.70
N ASN A 43 -7.78 -9.52 4.46
CA ASN A 43 -8.14 -10.60 3.58
C ASN A 43 -7.43 -11.90 4.02
N ALA A 44 -8.21 -12.89 4.47
CA ALA A 44 -7.67 -14.19 4.87
C ALA A 44 -7.14 -15.02 3.67
N SER A 45 -7.66 -14.76 2.47
CA SER A 45 -7.27 -15.48 1.25
C SER A 45 -6.05 -14.89 0.58
N ASP A 46 -5.74 -13.61 0.84
CA ASP A 46 -4.65 -12.91 0.17
C ASP A 46 -3.81 -12.11 1.19
N PRO A 47 -2.64 -12.63 1.60
CA PRO A 47 -1.79 -12.01 2.61
C PRO A 47 -1.46 -10.56 2.25
N TRP A 48 -1.38 -9.69 3.27
CA TRP A 48 -1.02 -8.28 3.12
C TRP A 48 -2.03 -7.41 2.35
N THR A 49 -3.19 -7.96 1.98
CA THR A 49 -4.32 -7.23 1.41
C THR A 49 -5.33 -6.87 2.50
N ILE A 50 -5.69 -5.60 2.55
CA ILE A 50 -6.61 -5.01 3.53
C ILE A 50 -7.70 -4.24 2.79
N VAL A 51 -8.91 -4.30 3.32
CA VAL A 51 -9.98 -3.34 3.00
C VAL A 51 -10.16 -2.40 4.19
N SER A 52 -10.31 -1.11 3.93
CA SER A 52 -10.60 -0.10 4.95
C SER A 52 -11.68 0.86 4.46
N VAL A 53 -12.50 1.32 5.40
CA VAL A 53 -13.58 2.28 5.13
C VAL A 53 -13.38 3.52 5.98
N SER A 54 -13.62 4.70 5.42
CA SER A 54 -13.65 5.96 6.15
C SER A 54 -15.01 6.63 6.06
N ASP A 55 -15.28 7.46 7.06
CA ASP A 55 -16.44 8.34 7.09
C ASP A 55 -16.02 9.76 6.67
N ASP A 56 -15.60 9.89 5.41
CA ASP A 56 -15.24 11.17 4.78
C ASP A 56 -16.46 11.89 4.18
N GLY A 57 -17.65 11.61 4.71
CA GLY A 57 -18.91 12.16 4.21
C GLY A 57 -19.10 13.64 4.54
N GLU A 58 -18.64 14.10 5.70
CA GLU A 58 -18.84 15.49 6.13
C GLU A 58 -17.95 16.50 5.38
N THR A 59 -16.75 16.09 4.96
CA THR A 59 -15.73 17.00 4.38
C THR A 59 -15.79 17.11 2.87
N SER A 60 -16.43 16.17 2.17
CA SER A 60 -16.37 16.07 0.70
C SER A 60 -17.71 16.25 -0.04
N GLY A 61 -18.82 16.43 0.69
CA GLY A 61 -20.16 16.51 0.09
C GLY A 61 -20.61 15.22 -0.61
N GLY A 62 -19.90 14.10 -0.37
CA GLY A 62 -20.19 12.76 -0.85
C GLY A 62 -20.38 11.76 0.30
N GLY A 63 -20.43 10.46 0.00
CA GLY A 63 -20.42 9.39 1.00
C GLY A 63 -19.00 8.93 1.35
N GLY A 64 -18.87 8.09 2.38
CA GLY A 64 -17.58 7.54 2.81
C GLY A 64 -16.85 6.72 1.72
N THR A 65 -15.53 6.62 1.82
CA THR A 65 -14.67 5.90 0.88
C THR A 65 -14.32 4.51 1.39
N LEU A 66 -14.38 3.54 0.46
CA LEU A 66 -13.85 2.19 0.65
C LEU A 66 -12.56 2.05 -0.17
N GLN A 67 -11.49 1.61 0.47
CA GLN A 67 -10.19 1.39 -0.16
C GLN A 67 -9.76 -0.06 0.04
N ILE A 68 -9.37 -0.72 -1.05
CA ILE A 68 -8.70 -2.02 -1.01
C ILE A 68 -7.25 -1.78 -1.42
N TRP A 69 -6.32 -2.17 -0.56
CA TRP A 69 -4.90 -1.94 -0.76
C TRP A 69 -4.07 -3.13 -0.29
N ARG A 70 -2.91 -3.31 -0.92
CA ARG A 70 -1.95 -4.36 -0.61
C ARG A 70 -0.58 -3.74 -0.41
N MET A 71 0.12 -4.12 0.66
CA MET A 71 1.53 -3.75 0.83
C MET A 71 2.38 -4.37 -0.28
N THR A 72 3.35 -3.62 -0.80
CA THR A 72 4.27 -4.18 -1.80
C THR A 72 5.14 -5.26 -1.18
N ASP A 73 5.33 -6.36 -1.90
CA ASP A 73 6.19 -7.46 -1.53
C ASP A 73 7.64 -7.03 -1.22
N LEU A 74 8.10 -5.93 -1.84
CA LEU A 74 9.40 -5.30 -1.57
C LEU A 74 9.59 -4.80 -0.12
N LEU A 75 8.51 -4.67 0.66
CA LEU A 75 8.57 -4.23 2.05
C LEU A 75 9.02 -5.34 3.00
N TYR A 76 8.62 -6.58 2.75
CA TYR A 76 8.79 -7.69 3.69
C TYR A 76 9.57 -8.88 3.12
N ARG A 77 9.81 -8.91 1.80
CA ARG A 77 10.58 -9.99 1.13
C ARG A 77 11.92 -9.49 0.62
N PRO A 78 12.88 -10.41 0.37
CA PRO A 78 14.13 -10.07 -0.31
C PRO A 78 13.86 -9.47 -1.69
N GLU A 79 14.54 -8.36 -2.00
CA GLU A 79 14.37 -7.63 -3.26
C GLU A 79 14.65 -8.51 -4.49
N GLU A 80 15.67 -9.38 -4.41
CA GLU A 80 16.05 -10.29 -5.51
C GLU A 80 14.93 -11.27 -5.88
N GLU A 81 14.25 -11.85 -4.90
CA GLU A 81 13.13 -12.79 -5.12
C GLU A 81 11.95 -12.08 -5.77
N VAL A 82 11.58 -10.91 -5.24
CA VAL A 82 10.44 -10.13 -5.76
C VAL A 82 10.72 -9.67 -7.18
N LEU A 83 11.93 -9.20 -7.47
CA LEU A 83 12.32 -8.81 -8.83
C LEU A 83 12.31 -10.00 -9.79
N ALA A 84 12.81 -11.17 -9.37
CA ALA A 84 12.78 -12.38 -10.20
C ALA A 84 11.34 -12.78 -10.60
N GLU A 85 10.40 -12.73 -9.65
CA GLU A 85 8.98 -12.97 -9.92
C GLU A 85 8.40 -11.89 -10.85
N LEU A 86 8.68 -10.61 -10.60
CA LEU A 86 8.21 -9.52 -11.48
C LEU A 86 8.72 -9.66 -12.92
N TYR A 87 9.97 -10.10 -13.10
CA TYR A 87 10.53 -10.35 -14.43
C TYR A 87 9.80 -11.46 -15.19
N GLN A 88 9.24 -12.45 -14.50
CA GLN A 88 8.43 -13.51 -15.14
C GLN A 88 7.17 -12.95 -15.80
N PHE A 89 6.56 -11.93 -15.19
CA PHE A 89 5.32 -11.33 -15.68
C PHE A 89 5.53 -10.10 -16.57
N LYS A 90 6.78 -9.68 -16.76
CA LYS A 90 7.15 -8.47 -17.52
C LYS A 90 6.50 -8.45 -18.91
N ASP A 91 6.61 -9.53 -19.67
CA ASP A 91 6.11 -9.58 -21.05
C ASP A 91 4.59 -9.45 -21.09
N HIS A 92 3.89 -10.05 -20.13
CA HIS A 92 2.44 -9.96 -20.01
C HIS A 92 1.97 -8.53 -19.67
N VAL A 93 2.65 -7.86 -18.74
CA VAL A 93 2.31 -6.47 -18.37
C VAL A 93 2.50 -5.51 -19.55
N ILE A 94 3.57 -5.71 -20.34
CA ILE A 94 3.83 -4.94 -21.56
C ILE A 94 2.70 -5.16 -22.58
N GLU A 95 2.26 -6.41 -22.78
CA GLU A 95 1.16 -6.72 -23.69
C GLU A 95 -0.19 -6.10 -23.24
N CYS A 96 -0.49 -6.12 -21.94
CA CYS A 96 -1.71 -5.50 -21.42
C CYS A 96 -1.74 -3.98 -21.60
N THR A 97 -0.56 -3.33 -21.59
CA THR A 97 -0.45 -1.88 -21.74
C THR A 97 -0.58 -1.44 -23.20
N SER A 98 -0.21 -2.30 -24.16
CA SER A 98 -0.30 -1.98 -25.59
C SER A 98 -1.71 -2.11 -26.19
N LYS A 99 -2.64 -2.77 -25.49
CA LYS A 99 -4.04 -2.94 -25.90
C LYS A 99 -5.01 -1.91 -25.29
N SER A 100 -4.50 -0.94 -24.53
CA SER A 100 -5.24 0.20 -23.98
C SER A 100 -4.97 1.48 -24.76
#